data_AF-A0A7S2HCI9-F1
#
_entry.id   AF-A0A7S2HCI9-F1
#
_cell.length_a   1.000
_cell.length_b   1.000
_cell.length_c   1.000
_cell.angle_alpha   90.00
_cell.angle_beta   90.00
_cell.angle_gamma   90.00
#
_symmetry.space_group_name_H-M   'P 1'
#
loop_
_entity.id
_entity.type
_entity.pdbx_description
1 polymer ?
#
loop_
_entity_poly.entity_id
_entity_poly.type
_entity_poly.pdbx_seq_one_letter_code
_entity_poly.pdbx_strand_id
1 'polypeptide(L)'
;CCSNGTTPYGYDLRDGEDNAGVYFGNYSTNLFAQRAVSIINGHNATIPLFLYVAFNAPHAPVLVETEFEKTTAYTNLTSNIPWSKRKTYAGAIYLIDRAVGWITDELASRDMMQDVVVVVSSDNGAPSSA
;
A
#
# COMPACT_ATOMS: atom_id res chain seq x y z
N CYS A 1 -19.14 -15.51 -8.74
CA CYS A 1 -19.71 -14.19 -8.42
C CYS A 1 -19.45 -13.20 -9.57
N CYS A 2 -20.35 -12.34 -10.05
CA CYS A 2 -21.70 -12.73 -10.50
C CYS A 2 -21.71 -12.86 -12.03
N SER A 3 -21.64 -14.09 -12.50
CA SER A 3 -22.37 -14.55 -13.66
C SER A 3 -22.83 -15.95 -13.30
N ASN A 4 -24.13 -16.23 -13.41
CA ASN A 4 -24.75 -17.55 -13.20
C ASN A 4 -24.19 -18.37 -12.00
N GLY A 5 -23.96 -17.68 -10.88
CA GLY A 5 -23.10 -18.14 -9.77
C GLY A 5 -22.97 -17.08 -8.67
N THR A 6 -24.13 -16.56 -8.26
CA THR A 6 -24.53 -15.82 -7.04
C THR A 6 -23.54 -14.95 -6.25
N THR A 7 -23.96 -13.70 -5.96
CA THR A 7 -23.19 -12.54 -5.44
C THR A 7 -22.18 -11.97 -6.47
N PRO A 8 -21.70 -10.71 -6.39
CA PRO A 8 -20.92 -10.06 -7.46
C PRO A 8 -19.39 -10.14 -7.31
N TYR A 9 -18.68 -9.92 -8.42
CA TYR A 9 -17.27 -9.47 -8.45
C TYR A 9 -17.20 -8.25 -9.37
N GLY A 10 -17.62 -7.09 -8.85
CA GLY A 10 -17.12 -5.84 -9.41
C GLY A 10 -15.62 -5.79 -9.15
N TYR A 11 -14.83 -5.42 -10.15
CA TYR A 11 -13.46 -4.99 -9.88
C TYR A 11 -13.58 -3.65 -9.15
N ASP A 12 -13.23 -3.66 -7.87
CA ASP A 12 -13.36 -2.51 -6.97
C ASP A 12 -12.24 -1.47 -7.23
N LEU A 13 -11.07 -1.95 -7.66
CA LEU A 13 -9.94 -1.09 -8.03
C LEU A 13 -10.25 -0.29 -9.31
N ARG A 14 -10.05 1.02 -9.23
CA ARG A 14 -10.24 2.01 -10.31
C ARG A 14 -8.97 2.81 -10.56
N ASP A 15 -8.78 3.27 -11.79
CA ASP A 15 -7.84 4.36 -12.13
C ASP A 15 -8.65 5.45 -12.83
N GLY A 16 -8.85 6.57 -12.14
CA GLY A 16 -9.92 7.51 -12.48
C GLY A 16 -11.30 6.85 -12.41
N GLU A 17 -12.08 6.98 -13.49
CA GLU A 17 -13.40 6.34 -13.61
C GLU A 17 -13.31 4.91 -14.16
N ASP A 18 -12.18 4.52 -14.73
CA ASP A 18 -12.00 3.25 -15.45
C ASP A 18 -11.74 2.06 -14.52
N ASN A 19 -12.12 0.87 -15.00
CA ASN A 19 -11.84 -0.40 -14.34
C ASN A 19 -10.34 -0.72 -14.40
N ALA A 20 -9.68 -0.85 -13.24
CA ALA A 20 -8.24 -1.01 -13.16
C ALA A 20 -7.77 -2.48 -13.28
N GLY A 21 -8.55 -3.33 -13.97
CA GLY A 21 -8.26 -4.76 -14.16
C GLY A 21 -6.91 -5.05 -14.83
N VAL A 22 -6.31 -4.07 -15.52
CA VAL A 22 -4.94 -4.13 -16.06
C VAL A 22 -3.86 -4.35 -15.00
N TYR A 23 -4.12 -3.99 -13.74
CA TYR A 23 -3.18 -4.20 -12.63
C TYR A 23 -3.39 -5.54 -11.89
N PHE A 24 -4.26 -6.42 -12.38
CA PHE A 24 -4.52 -7.72 -11.74
C PHE A 24 -3.23 -8.52 -11.49
N GLY A 25 -3.12 -9.11 -10.29
CA GLY A 25 -1.93 -9.85 -9.85
C GLY A 25 -0.85 -9.00 -9.16
N ASN A 26 -0.93 -7.67 -9.22
CA ASN A 26 -0.02 -6.77 -8.49
C ASN A 26 -0.52 -6.50 -7.07
N TYR A 27 0.41 -6.25 -6.14
CA TYR A 27 0.09 -5.94 -4.74
C TYR A 27 -0.37 -4.48 -4.61
N SER A 28 -1.56 -4.26 -4.03
CA SER A 28 -2.23 -2.95 -4.01
C SER A 28 -1.43 -1.86 -3.32
N THR A 29 -0.73 -2.17 -2.23
CA THR A 29 0.16 -1.22 -1.53
C THR A 29 1.25 -0.67 -2.46
N ASN A 30 1.83 -1.52 -3.31
CA ASN A 30 2.83 -1.09 -4.29
C ASN A 30 2.19 -0.25 -5.41
N LEU A 31 1.00 -0.62 -5.89
CA LEU A 31 0.28 0.16 -6.92
C LEU A 31 -0.03 1.57 -6.44
N PHE A 32 -0.56 1.71 -5.22
CA PHE A 32 -0.86 3.02 -4.62
C PHE A 32 0.40 3.85 -4.39
N ALA A 33 1.49 3.24 -3.93
CA ALA A 33 2.78 3.90 -3.78
C ALA A 33 3.37 4.36 -5.12
N GLN A 34 3.37 3.50 -6.14
CA GLN A 34 3.83 3.82 -7.49
C GLN A 34 3.00 4.93 -8.13
N ARG A 35 1.68 4.96 -7.90
CA ARG A 35 0.80 6.03 -8.37
C ARG A 35 1.09 7.36 -7.66
N ALA A 36 1.31 7.34 -6.35
CA ALA A 36 1.72 8.50 -5.57
C ALA A 36 3.08 9.05 -6.05
N VAL A 37 4.09 8.20 -6.20
CA VAL A 37 5.41 8.53 -6.78
C VAL A 37 5.26 9.11 -8.19
N SER A 38 4.44 8.52 -9.06
CA SER A 38 4.17 9.05 -10.41
C SER A 38 3.52 10.43 -10.39
N ILE A 39 2.61 10.70 -9.45
CA ILE A 39 1.99 12.02 -9.28
C ILE A 39 3.05 13.03 -8.80
N ILE A 40 3.85 12.68 -7.79
CA ILE A 40 4.90 13.55 -7.26
C ILE A 40 5.93 13.88 -8.34
N ASN A 41 6.44 12.87 -9.07
CA ASN A 41 7.39 13.06 -10.18
C ASN A 41 6.86 14.00 -11.27
N GLY A 42 5.59 13.86 -11.64
CA GLY A 42 4.95 14.71 -12.65
C GLY A 42 4.50 16.10 -12.16
N HIS A 43 4.53 16.37 -10.85
CA HIS A 43 3.92 17.57 -10.28
C HIS A 43 4.78 18.84 -10.44
N ASN A 44 4.15 19.97 -10.75
CA ASN A 44 4.83 21.26 -10.76
C ASN A 44 5.00 21.80 -9.32
N ALA A 45 6.22 21.71 -8.79
CA ALA A 45 6.55 22.11 -7.42
C ALA A 45 6.30 23.60 -7.10
N THR A 46 6.07 24.48 -8.07
CA THR A 46 5.66 25.87 -7.81
C THR A 46 4.19 26.00 -7.36
N ILE A 47 3.43 24.92 -7.38
CA ILE A 47 2.03 24.85 -6.94
C ILE A 47 1.97 23.89 -5.75
N PRO A 48 1.32 24.24 -4.62
CA PRO A 48 1.17 23.32 -3.49
C PRO A 48 0.49 22.00 -3.90
N LEU A 49 1.05 20.87 -3.46
CA LEU A 49 0.46 19.54 -3.68
C LEU A 49 -0.33 19.12 -2.44
N PHE A 50 -1.60 18.74 -2.65
CA PHE A 50 -2.34 17.92 -1.69
C PHE A 50 -2.45 16.50 -2.24
N LEU A 51 -1.98 15.51 -1.48
CA LEU A 51 -1.98 14.11 -1.87
C LEU A 51 -2.48 13.25 -0.68
N TYR A 52 -3.54 12.48 -0.92
CA TYR A 52 -4.09 11.53 0.04
C TYR A 52 -3.90 10.11 -0.50
N VAL A 53 -3.18 9.28 0.25
CA VAL A 53 -2.88 7.88 -0.12
C VAL A 53 -3.52 6.95 0.90
N ALA A 54 -4.68 6.40 0.54
CA ALA A 54 -5.41 5.45 1.37
C ALA A 54 -4.98 4.01 1.05
N PHE A 55 -4.03 3.47 1.81
CA PHE A 55 -3.68 2.05 1.71
C PHE A 55 -4.83 1.18 2.24
N ASN A 56 -5.15 0.09 1.53
CA ASN A 56 -6.10 -0.91 2.00
C ASN A 56 -5.46 -1.91 2.99
N ALA A 57 -4.15 -2.15 2.89
CA ALA A 57 -3.43 -2.89 3.91
C ALA A 57 -3.38 -2.09 5.22
N PRO A 58 -3.46 -2.73 6.40
CA PRO A 58 -3.50 -4.17 6.66
C PRO A 58 -4.93 -4.71 6.87
N HIS A 59 -5.96 -4.14 6.22
CA HIS A 59 -7.32 -4.65 6.32
C HIS A 59 -7.43 -6.10 5.82
N ALA A 60 -8.39 -6.86 6.34
CA ALA A 60 -8.62 -8.24 5.93
C ALA A 60 -9.19 -8.34 4.48
N PRO A 61 -8.85 -9.39 3.71
CA PRO A 61 -7.88 -10.44 4.02
C PRO A 61 -6.44 -9.91 4.00
N VAL A 62 -5.70 -10.17 5.08
CA VAL A 62 -4.31 -9.69 5.21
C VAL A 62 -3.43 -10.57 4.35
N LEU A 63 -2.76 -9.95 3.35
CA LEU A 63 -1.88 -10.61 2.40
C LEU A 63 -0.53 -9.91 2.37
N VAL A 64 0.50 -10.65 1.97
CA VAL A 64 1.88 -10.20 1.78
C VAL A 64 2.33 -10.65 0.40
N GLU A 65 3.21 -9.88 -0.25
CA GLU A 65 3.83 -10.27 -1.51
C GLU A 65 4.59 -11.60 -1.35
N THR A 66 4.25 -12.60 -2.16
CA THR A 66 4.86 -13.94 -2.12
C THR A 66 6.38 -13.90 -2.32
N GLU A 67 6.91 -12.95 -3.09
CA GLU A 67 8.36 -12.78 -3.22
C GLU A 67 9.01 -12.12 -1.99
N PHE A 68 8.28 -11.24 -1.28
CA PHE A 68 8.78 -10.68 -0.02
C PHE A 68 8.81 -11.73 1.09
N GLU A 69 7.82 -12.61 1.18
CA GLU A 69 7.79 -13.70 2.19
C GLU A 69 8.99 -14.65 2.08
N LYS A 70 9.60 -14.78 0.90
CA LYS A 70 10.81 -15.60 0.66
C LYS A 70 12.11 -14.92 1.10
N THR A 71 12.09 -13.65 1.51
CA THR A 71 13.31 -12.88 1.80
C THR A 71 13.87 -13.13 3.20
N THR A 72 15.18 -12.95 3.35
CA THR A 72 15.83 -12.86 4.67
C THR A 72 15.27 -11.70 5.51
N ALA A 73 14.84 -10.60 4.87
CA ALA A 73 14.21 -9.48 5.56
C ALA A 73 12.89 -9.89 6.26
N TYR A 74 11.99 -10.57 5.55
CA TYR A 74 10.76 -11.11 6.14
C TYR A 74 11.06 -12.20 7.19
N THR A 75 12.05 -13.06 6.94
CA THR A 75 12.48 -14.09 7.90
C THR A 75 12.97 -13.47 9.21
N ASN A 76 13.80 -12.42 9.14
CA ASN A 76 14.31 -11.69 10.29
C ASN A 76 13.17 -10.97 11.04
N LEU A 77 12.33 -10.22 10.31
CA LEU A 77 11.16 -9.51 10.83
C LEU A 77 10.21 -10.42 11.61
N THR A 78 9.99 -11.63 11.13
CA THR A 78 8.99 -12.56 11.67
C THR A 78 9.55 -13.70 12.52
N SER A 79 10.87 -13.75 12.70
CA SER A 79 11.60 -14.80 13.43
C SER A 79 11.03 -15.07 14.83
N ASN A 80 10.80 -14.01 15.61
CA ASN A 80 10.35 -14.07 17.00
C ASN A 80 8.82 -13.97 17.17
N ILE A 81 8.04 -14.02 16.08
CA ILE A 81 6.58 -13.92 16.12
C ILE A 81 5.97 -15.33 16.06
N PRO A 82 5.35 -15.87 17.12
CA PRO A 82 4.89 -17.26 17.11
C PRO A 82 3.59 -17.48 16.33
N TRP A 83 2.72 -16.46 16.20
CA TRP A 83 1.43 -16.59 15.52
C TRP A 83 1.54 -16.28 14.03
N SER A 84 1.12 -17.22 13.17
CA SER A 84 1.20 -17.09 11.71
C SER A 84 0.49 -15.86 11.15
N LYS A 85 -0.76 -15.59 11.57
CA LYS A 85 -1.50 -14.36 11.20
C LYS A 85 -0.71 -13.10 11.52
N ARG A 86 -0.05 -13.07 12.68
CA ARG A 86 0.76 -11.92 13.11
C ARG A 86 2.04 -11.76 12.29
N LYS A 87 2.61 -12.84 11.74
CA LYS A 87 3.70 -12.76 10.73
C LYS A 87 3.22 -12.08 9.46
N THR A 88 2.10 -12.51 8.91
CA THR A 88 1.49 -11.91 7.72
C THR A 88 1.11 -10.44 7.96
N TYR A 89 0.55 -10.12 9.13
CA TYR A 89 0.26 -8.73 9.52
C TYR A 89 1.54 -7.88 9.64
N ALA A 90 2.59 -8.37 10.29
CA ALA A 90 3.88 -7.68 10.37
C ALA A 90 4.50 -7.45 8.97
N GLY A 91 4.38 -8.43 8.08
CA GLY A 91 4.78 -8.29 6.68
C GLY A 91 3.99 -7.20 5.95
N ALA A 92 2.66 -7.17 6.10
CA ALA A 92 1.81 -6.15 5.48
C ALA A 92 2.14 -4.74 5.99
N ILE A 93 2.37 -4.58 7.30
CA ILE A 93 2.84 -3.31 7.90
C ILE A 93 4.21 -2.89 7.33
N TYR A 94 5.16 -3.82 7.20
CA TYR A 94 6.46 -3.53 6.59
C TYR A 94 6.35 -3.09 5.13
N LEU A 95 5.40 -3.66 4.37
CA LEU A 95 5.17 -3.24 2.98
C LEU A 95 4.52 -1.84 2.89
N ILE A 96 3.73 -1.43 3.88
CA ILE A 96 3.23 -0.04 4.01
C ILE A 96 4.38 0.90 4.36
N ASP A 97 5.23 0.55 5.33
CA ASP A 97 6.42 1.32 5.71
C ASP A 97 7.35 1.56 4.52
N ARG A 98 7.64 0.50 3.74
CA ARG A 98 8.40 0.59 2.49
C ARG A 98 7.73 1.49 1.44
N ALA A 99 6.40 1.44 1.32
CA ALA A 99 5.63 2.29 0.42
C ALA A 99 5.63 3.77 0.83
N VAL A 100 5.57 4.07 2.13
CA VAL A 100 5.78 5.42 2.65
C VAL A 100 7.20 5.89 2.34
N GLY A 101 8.20 5.02 2.53
CA GLY A 101 9.60 5.26 2.14
C GLY A 101 9.73 5.72 0.69
N TRP A 102 9.17 4.96 -0.27
CA TRP A 102 9.19 5.34 -1.70
C TRP A 102 8.57 6.72 -1.98
N ILE A 103 7.49 7.07 -1.27
CA ILE A 103 6.83 8.39 -1.39
C ILE A 103 7.72 9.50 -0.84
N THR A 104 8.34 9.30 0.34
CA THR A 104 9.24 10.30 0.94
C THR A 104 10.56 10.44 0.19
N ASP A 105 11.08 9.35 -0.38
CA ASP A 105 12.28 9.36 -1.22
C ASP A 105 12.04 10.16 -2.51
N GLU A 106 10.86 10.06 -3.11
CA GLU A 106 10.49 10.86 -4.30
C GLU A 106 10.20 12.33 -3.95
N LEU A 107 9.65 12.63 -2.77
CA LEU A 107 9.58 14.02 -2.29
C LEU A 107 10.98 14.60 -2.07
N ALA A 108 11.94 13.79 -1.59
CA ALA A 108 13.32 14.20 -1.36
C ALA A 108 14.09 14.39 -2.67
N SER A 109 13.92 13.48 -3.65
CA SER A 109 14.58 13.54 -4.96
C SER A 109 14.21 14.79 -5.79
N ARG A 110 13.07 15.41 -5.48
CA ARG A 110 12.54 16.62 -6.12
C ARG A 110 12.67 17.90 -5.26
N ASP A 111 13.47 17.85 -4.20
CA ASP A 111 13.65 18.94 -3.22
C ASP A 111 12.35 19.42 -2.51
N MET A 112 11.24 18.67 -2.65
CA MET A 112 9.93 19.03 -2.07
C MET A 112 9.88 18.82 -0.54
N MET A 113 10.80 18.04 0.02
CA MET A 113 10.89 17.81 1.48
C MET A 113 11.17 19.07 2.32
N GLN A 114 11.57 20.19 1.69
CA GLN A 114 11.83 21.45 2.40
C GLN A 114 10.55 22.20 2.83
N ASP A 115 9.40 21.93 2.18
CA ASP A 115 8.11 22.57 2.46
C ASP A 115 6.96 21.56 2.31
N VAL A 116 6.96 20.54 3.18
CA VAL A 116 5.93 19.49 3.20
C VAL A 116 5.55 19.11 4.64
N VAL A 117 4.28 18.79 4.85
CA VAL A 117 3.79 18.16 6.09
C VAL A 117 3.29 16.76 5.75
N VAL A 118 4.03 15.74 6.18
CA VAL A 118 3.64 14.33 6.02
C VAL A 118 2.89 13.88 7.26
N VAL A 119 1.67 13.36 7.08
CA VAL A 119 0.85 12.78 8.13
C VAL A 119 0.57 11.32 7.80
N VAL A 120 0.95 10.42 8.72
CA VAL A 120 0.63 8.98 8.63
C VAL A 120 -0.31 8.65 9.77
N SER A 121 -1.48 8.08 9.45
CA SER A 121 -2.50 7.68 10.43
C SER A 121 -3.20 6.41 9.97
N SER A 122 -3.69 5.64 10.94
CA SER A 122 -4.73 4.64 10.71
C SER A 122 -6.10 5.32 10.57
N ASP A 123 -7.05 4.65 9.94
CA ASP A 123 -8.47 5.05 9.90
C ASP A 123 -9.20 4.70 11.22
N ASN A 124 -8.90 3.53 11.79
CA ASN A 124 -9.37 3.07 13.08
C ASN A 124 -8.32 2.21 13.82
N GLY A 125 -8.64 1.75 15.03
CA GLY A 125 -7.83 0.78 15.77
C GLY A 125 -7.83 -0.61 15.11
N ALA A 126 -6.81 -1.41 15.40
CA ALA A 126 -6.68 -2.75 14.82
C ALA A 126 -7.77 -3.73 15.34
N PRO A 127 -8.28 -4.65 14.50
CA PRO A 127 -9.22 -5.67 14.94
C PRO A 127 -8.56 -6.66 15.89
N SER A 128 -9.29 -7.13 16.91
CA SER A 128 -8.79 -8.02 17.97
C SER A 128 -8.38 -9.42 17.50
N SER A 129 -8.61 -9.75 16.23
CA SER A 129 -8.36 -11.07 15.62
C SER A 129 -7.15 -11.13 14.67
N ALA A 130 -6.29 -10.09 14.69
CA ALA A 130 -5.11 -9.88 13.82
C ALA A 130 -3.77 -10.41 14.38
#